data_AF-A0A3B8QLD3-F1
#
_entry.id   AF-A0A3B8QLD3-F1
#
_cell.length_a   1.000
_cell.length_b   1.000
_cell.length_c   1.000
_cell.angle_alpha   90.00
_cell.angle_beta   90.00
_cell.angle_gamma   90.00
#
_symmetry.space_group_name_H-M   'P 1'
#
loop_
_entity.id
_entity.type
_entity.pdbx_description
1 polymer ?
#
loop_
_entity_poly.entity_id
_entity_poly.type
_entity_poly.pdbx_seq_one_letter_code
_entity_poly.pdbx_strand_id
1 'polypeptide(L)'
;MNLSFKQWNNLTGWLTFGIALFTYASTLEPTVSFWDCGEYIATSVKLQVGHPPGAPVFQLFANVLSQLAFGNVERQAFYVNLVSGLSSAFTIPFLFWTIVAFGRKLFSTETLSKGQEIVLLGAGAVGALAFTFSDSFWFSAVEGEVYAMSSCFTAIAFWAVLKWEQAVDSDPYANRWLLLIAYLTGLSVGVHILVFLTIPSVVMIYFYKKYPQVTWKSWVVANAASIGVLGLVFAIIIPFILSLFGWLEIATVNSIGMPKNTGSILAILLIAGGVYFGIQWAKKKDKPLVAQGIQAVVFLLIGYSSFVVLAIRSNANTPIDENNPEDAMSLLSYYKRDQYGDWPVLYGQSFNSQLDATQPYVDGSPAYQYSEETGKYEVTSDGKASKPNYAKSDVGFFPRMWSDQADHIENYQKLMGVKPSNKLKLSDHFKFFMDYQVGQMWFRYFMWNFAGRQNDDQNRYELTKGNWITGIAFLDEMRRGP
;
A
#
# COMPACT_ATOMS: atom_id res chain seq x y z
N MET A 1 -15.96 41.70 -6.44
CA MET A 1 -15.39 40.89 -7.54
C MET A 1 -16.18 39.60 -7.63
N ASN A 2 -16.73 39.25 -8.80
CA ASN A 2 -17.40 37.96 -8.99
C ASN A 2 -16.36 36.90 -9.36
N LEU A 3 -16.11 35.95 -8.45
CA LEU A 3 -15.19 34.84 -8.69
C LEU A 3 -15.80 33.86 -9.72
N SER A 4 -14.95 33.31 -10.59
CA SER A 4 -15.29 32.23 -11.52
C SER A 4 -15.53 30.90 -10.77
N PHE A 5 -16.23 29.95 -11.40
CA PHE A 5 -16.42 28.61 -10.83
C PHE A 5 -15.08 27.94 -10.48
N LYS A 6 -14.07 28.06 -11.34
CA LYS A 6 -12.73 27.52 -11.08
C LYS A 6 -12.10 28.09 -9.81
N GLN A 7 -12.27 29.40 -9.59
CA GLN A 7 -11.78 30.06 -8.37
C GLN A 7 -12.55 29.58 -7.14
N TRP A 8 -13.88 29.49 -7.23
CA TRP A 8 -14.71 28.94 -6.14
C TRP A 8 -14.35 27.49 -5.83
N ASN A 9 -14.22 26.63 -6.84
CA ASN A 9 -13.81 25.24 -6.68
C ASN A 9 -12.44 25.10 -5.98
N ASN A 10 -11.46 25.93 -6.35
CA ASN A 10 -10.17 25.91 -5.68
C ASN A 10 -10.27 26.43 -4.24
N LEU A 11 -10.99 27.52 -4.01
CA LEU A 11 -11.17 28.12 -2.69
C LEU A 11 -11.91 27.17 -1.73
N THR A 12 -13.02 26.55 -2.19
CA THR A 12 -13.79 25.59 -1.39
C THR A 12 -12.95 24.36 -1.06
N GLY A 13 -12.14 23.84 -2.01
CA GLY A 13 -11.20 22.77 -1.72
C GLY A 13 -10.23 23.15 -0.59
N TRP A 14 -9.59 24.31 -0.68
CA TRP A 14 -8.70 24.79 0.39
C TRP A 14 -9.41 25.12 1.71
N LEU A 15 -10.69 25.51 1.66
CA LEU A 15 -11.51 25.66 2.86
C LEU A 15 -11.73 24.31 3.55
N THR A 16 -12.03 23.24 2.79
CA THR A 16 -12.14 21.88 3.36
C THR A 16 -10.83 21.41 3.99
N PHE A 17 -9.68 21.75 3.37
CA PHE A 17 -8.36 21.54 3.97
C PHE A 17 -8.21 22.28 5.31
N GLY A 18 -8.58 23.56 5.36
CA GLY A 18 -8.47 24.36 6.59
C GLY A 18 -9.32 23.81 7.73
N ILE A 19 -10.55 23.36 7.43
CA ILE A 19 -11.43 22.70 8.40
C ILE A 19 -10.79 21.41 8.90
N ALA A 20 -10.36 20.53 7.99
CA ALA A 20 -9.74 19.25 8.35
C ALA A 20 -8.44 19.43 9.15
N LEU A 21 -7.58 20.38 8.75
CA LEU A 21 -6.35 20.69 9.47
C LEU A 21 -6.64 21.17 10.88
N PHE A 22 -7.60 22.08 11.06
CA PHE A 22 -8.01 22.53 12.38
C PHE A 22 -8.53 21.38 13.23
N THR A 23 -9.43 20.55 12.69
CA THR A 23 -9.96 19.36 13.36
C THR A 23 -8.85 18.43 13.83
N TYR A 24 -7.96 17.99 12.94
CA TYR A 24 -6.92 17.03 13.28
C TYR A 24 -5.84 17.62 14.18
N ALA A 25 -5.40 18.85 13.94
CA ALA A 25 -4.41 19.49 14.79
C ALA A 25 -4.93 19.79 16.21
N SER A 26 -6.23 20.06 16.37
CA SER A 26 -6.84 20.31 17.69
C SER A 26 -7.17 19.04 18.47
N THR A 27 -7.17 17.87 17.82
CA THR A 27 -7.46 16.56 18.43
C THR A 27 -6.31 15.57 18.32
N LEU A 28 -5.13 16.06 17.92
CA LEU A 28 -3.93 15.27 17.76
C LEU A 28 -3.50 14.63 19.07
N GLU A 29 -3.05 13.37 19.04
CA GLU A 29 -2.44 12.74 20.19
C GLU A 29 -1.21 13.56 20.63
N PRO A 30 -1.14 13.98 21.90
CA PRO A 30 -0.01 14.80 22.37
C PRO A 30 1.28 13.99 22.48
N THR A 31 1.17 12.66 22.61
CA THR A 31 2.29 11.75 22.84
C THR A 31 2.14 10.47 22.01
N VAL A 32 2.48 9.31 22.56
CA VAL A 32 2.42 8.01 21.87
C VAL A 32 1.02 7.40 22.00
N SER A 33 0.44 7.00 20.86
CA SER A 33 -0.80 6.20 20.81
C SER A 33 -0.49 4.70 20.92
N PHE A 34 -1.53 3.88 21.00
CA PHE A 34 -1.41 2.43 20.98
C PHE A 34 -0.87 1.90 19.63
N TRP A 35 -0.48 0.62 19.60
CA TRP A 35 -0.02 -0.07 18.39
C TRP A 35 1.37 0.40 17.87
N ASP A 36 1.52 0.51 16.55
CA ASP A 36 2.80 0.79 15.86
C ASP A 36 3.29 2.24 16.03
N CYS A 37 2.46 3.13 16.58
CA CYS A 37 2.77 4.57 16.69
C CYS A 37 4.07 4.83 17.47
N GLY A 38 4.31 4.11 18.56
CA GLY A 38 5.53 4.27 19.36
C GLY A 38 6.80 3.94 18.58
N GLU A 39 6.73 2.92 17.73
CA GLU A 39 7.82 2.51 16.86
C GLU A 39 8.03 3.49 15.72
N TYR A 40 6.96 3.96 15.05
CA TYR A 40 7.08 4.97 14.00
C TYR A 40 7.64 6.28 14.54
N ILE A 41 7.25 6.72 15.74
CA ILE A 41 7.82 7.90 16.39
C ILE A 41 9.32 7.68 16.68
N ALA A 42 9.67 6.57 17.35
CA ALA A 42 11.04 6.30 17.74
C ALA A 42 11.99 6.14 16.54
N THR A 43 11.54 5.48 15.47
CA THR A 43 12.32 5.27 14.25
C THR A 43 12.37 6.54 13.41
N SER A 44 11.32 7.35 13.33
CA SER A 44 11.35 8.62 12.60
C SER A 44 12.30 9.66 13.21
N VAL A 45 12.25 9.85 14.54
CA VAL A 45 13.03 10.90 15.23
C VAL A 45 14.54 10.71 15.03
N LYS A 46 15.01 9.46 14.95
CA LYS A 46 16.44 9.14 14.79
C LYS A 46 16.78 8.49 13.44
N LEU A 47 15.82 8.44 12.51
CA LEU A 47 15.93 7.73 11.22
C LEU A 47 16.47 6.30 11.41
N GLN A 48 15.72 5.48 12.14
CA GLN A 48 16.07 4.09 12.43
C GLN A 48 15.24 3.14 11.55
N VAL A 49 15.56 1.86 11.53
CA VAL A 49 14.88 0.88 10.68
C VAL A 49 13.82 0.15 11.49
N GLY A 50 12.54 0.50 11.26
CA GLY A 50 11.40 -0.18 11.88
C GLY A 50 11.01 -1.47 11.15
N HIS A 51 9.87 -2.05 11.50
CA HIS A 51 9.36 -3.28 10.92
C HIS A 51 9.06 -3.13 9.42
N PRO A 52 9.23 -4.19 8.62
CA PRO A 52 8.93 -4.19 7.19
C PRO A 52 7.52 -3.69 6.85
N PRO A 53 7.38 -2.64 6.01
CA PRO A 53 8.34 -2.21 5.00
C PRO A 53 9.16 -0.96 5.39
N GLY A 54 9.20 -0.58 6.66
CA GLY A 54 10.08 0.46 7.23
C GLY A 54 9.62 1.90 7.03
N ALA A 55 8.74 2.15 6.06
CA ALA A 55 8.15 3.47 5.77
C ALA A 55 9.14 4.66 5.70
N PRO A 56 10.28 4.55 4.99
CA PRO A 56 11.33 5.57 4.98
C PRO A 56 10.88 6.97 4.52
N VAL A 57 9.90 7.08 3.63
CA VAL A 57 9.35 8.38 3.21
C VAL A 57 8.60 9.03 4.37
N PHE A 58 7.74 8.28 5.07
CA PHE A 58 7.07 8.81 6.25
C PHE A 58 8.11 9.26 7.29
N GLN A 59 9.10 8.42 7.56
CA GLN A 59 10.17 8.71 8.52
C GLN A 59 10.97 9.97 8.15
N LEU A 60 11.28 10.19 6.87
CA LEU A 60 11.99 11.40 6.43
C LEU A 60 11.19 12.67 6.69
N PHE A 61 9.89 12.67 6.36
CA PHE A 61 9.01 13.82 6.64
C PHE A 61 8.83 14.04 8.15
N ALA A 62 8.62 12.96 8.89
CA ALA A 62 8.47 12.97 10.34
C ALA A 62 9.75 13.42 11.05
N ASN A 63 10.91 13.04 10.54
CA ASN A 63 12.19 13.50 11.07
C ASN A 63 12.31 15.02 10.95
N VAL A 64 12.05 15.58 9.76
CA VAL A 64 12.09 17.03 9.53
C VAL A 64 11.15 17.78 10.47
N LEU A 65 9.90 17.31 10.60
CA LEU A 65 8.90 17.95 11.46
C LEU A 65 9.24 17.79 12.94
N SER A 66 9.79 16.65 13.37
CA SER A 66 10.24 16.46 14.76
C SER A 66 11.33 17.43 15.19
N GLN A 67 12.14 17.97 14.26
CA GLN A 67 13.14 19.00 14.56
C GLN A 67 12.52 20.35 14.96
N LEU A 68 11.25 20.60 14.62
CA LEU A 68 10.50 21.78 15.06
C LEU A 68 10.18 21.75 16.58
N ALA A 69 10.56 20.67 17.27
CA ALA A 69 10.58 20.63 18.72
C ALA A 69 11.73 21.46 19.35
N PHE A 70 12.67 21.98 18.54
CA PHE A 70 13.80 22.82 18.98
C PHE A 70 14.58 22.22 20.17
N GLY A 71 14.80 20.91 20.14
CA GLY A 71 15.53 20.16 21.18
C GLY A 71 14.67 19.69 22.36
N ASN A 72 13.39 20.06 22.44
CA ASN A 72 12.48 19.51 23.45
C ASN A 72 11.99 18.11 23.04
N VAL A 73 12.60 17.07 23.60
CA VAL A 73 12.30 15.66 23.30
C VAL A 73 10.83 15.31 23.58
N GLU A 74 10.21 15.89 24.62
CA GLU A 74 8.82 15.61 24.99
C GLU A 74 7.83 16.06 23.90
N ARG A 75 8.22 16.99 23.03
CA ARG A 75 7.38 17.48 21.92
C ARG A 75 7.62 16.75 20.59
N GLN A 76 8.62 15.89 20.48
CA GLN A 76 8.93 15.24 19.20
C GLN A 76 7.80 14.31 18.75
N ALA A 77 7.17 13.58 19.68
CA ALA A 77 6.02 12.72 19.39
C ALA A 77 4.85 13.51 18.76
N PHE A 78 4.49 14.66 19.35
CA PHE A 78 3.47 15.55 18.80
C PHE A 78 3.76 15.96 17.35
N TYR A 79 4.99 16.33 17.02
CA TYR A 79 5.36 16.73 15.65
C TYR A 79 5.38 15.57 14.66
N VAL A 80 5.66 14.35 15.12
CA VAL A 80 5.50 13.14 14.28
C VAL A 80 4.02 12.88 14.03
N ASN A 81 3.16 12.93 15.05
CA ASN A 81 1.71 12.80 14.88
C ASN A 81 1.16 13.87 13.92
N LEU A 82 1.74 15.08 13.94
CA LEU A 82 1.32 16.17 13.06
C LEU A 82 1.56 15.83 11.57
N VAL A 83 2.50 14.95 11.25
CA VAL A 83 2.71 14.45 9.87
C VAL A 83 1.47 13.72 9.37
N SER A 84 0.89 12.85 10.20
CA SER A 84 -0.36 12.17 9.90
C SER A 84 -1.50 13.17 9.78
N GLY A 85 -1.64 14.09 10.74
CA GLY A 85 -2.68 15.12 10.72
C GLY A 85 -2.62 16.01 9.48
N LEU A 86 -1.42 16.43 9.06
CA LEU A 86 -1.21 17.18 7.83
C LEU A 86 -1.52 16.35 6.59
N SER A 87 -1.06 15.10 6.55
CA SER A 87 -1.32 14.18 5.43
C SER A 87 -2.81 13.91 5.25
N SER A 88 -3.52 13.65 6.34
CA SER A 88 -4.97 13.45 6.34
C SER A 88 -5.70 14.74 5.96
N ALA A 89 -5.27 15.91 6.46
CA ALA A 89 -5.84 17.19 6.03
C ALA A 89 -5.66 17.42 4.52
N PHE A 90 -4.49 17.10 3.96
CA PHE A 90 -4.24 17.19 2.51
C PHE A 90 -5.06 16.20 1.69
N THR A 91 -5.48 15.07 2.26
CA THR A 91 -6.37 14.10 1.58
C THR A 91 -7.71 14.75 1.20
N ILE A 92 -8.26 15.57 2.09
CA ILE A 92 -9.61 16.16 1.98
C ILE A 92 -9.83 17.04 0.73
N PRO A 93 -8.97 18.03 0.40
CA PRO A 93 -9.15 18.82 -0.82
C PRO A 93 -9.07 17.98 -2.11
N PHE A 94 -8.22 16.94 -2.15
CA PHE A 94 -8.15 16.06 -3.31
C PHE A 94 -9.40 15.18 -3.46
N LEU A 95 -9.96 14.72 -2.33
CA LEU A 95 -11.27 14.05 -2.33
C LEU A 95 -12.37 15.01 -2.80
N PHE A 96 -12.40 16.24 -2.28
CA PHE A 96 -13.32 17.29 -2.72
C PHE A 96 -13.26 17.50 -4.24
N TRP A 97 -12.06 17.73 -4.80
CA TRP A 97 -11.91 17.96 -6.24
C TRP A 97 -12.25 16.73 -7.08
N THR A 98 -12.03 15.53 -6.55
CA THR A 98 -12.42 14.27 -7.17
C THR A 98 -13.95 14.16 -7.25
N ILE A 99 -14.66 14.44 -6.15
CA ILE A 99 -16.13 14.43 -6.11
C ILE A 99 -16.69 15.49 -7.05
N VAL A 100 -16.17 16.72 -7.05
CA VAL A 100 -16.60 17.78 -7.97
C VAL A 100 -16.35 17.39 -9.42
N ALA A 101 -15.20 16.78 -9.73
CA ALA A 101 -14.87 16.31 -11.07
C ALA A 101 -15.84 15.21 -11.56
N PHE A 102 -16.22 14.26 -10.70
CA PHE A 102 -17.25 13.27 -11.04
C PHE A 102 -18.64 13.88 -11.16
N GLY A 103 -19.04 14.70 -10.19
CA GLY A 103 -20.33 15.38 -10.21
C GLY A 103 -20.51 16.22 -11.47
N ARG A 104 -19.44 16.87 -11.97
CA ARG A 104 -19.48 17.66 -13.21
C ARG A 104 -19.93 16.83 -14.41
N LYS A 105 -19.58 15.54 -14.46
CA LYS A 105 -19.93 14.62 -15.56
C LYS A 105 -21.40 14.20 -15.54
N LEU A 106 -22.10 14.41 -14.43
CA LEU A 106 -23.54 14.13 -14.33
C LEU A 106 -24.39 15.21 -15.04
N PHE A 107 -23.80 16.37 -15.33
CA PHE A 107 -24.47 17.44 -16.07
C PHE A 107 -24.14 17.36 -17.57
N SER A 108 -25.19 17.31 -18.40
CA SER A 108 -25.08 17.23 -19.86
C SER A 108 -24.71 18.54 -20.55
N THR A 109 -24.83 19.67 -19.87
CA THR A 109 -24.52 21.00 -20.44
C THR A 109 -23.05 21.36 -20.24
N GLU A 110 -22.45 22.06 -21.19
CA GLU A 110 -21.07 22.58 -21.08
C GLU A 110 -20.97 23.77 -20.11
N THR A 111 -21.98 24.63 -20.13
CA THR A 111 -22.12 25.74 -19.18
C THR A 111 -23.02 25.33 -18.03
N LEU A 112 -22.57 25.63 -16.81
CA LEU A 112 -23.32 25.37 -15.59
C LEU A 112 -24.11 26.61 -15.21
N SER A 113 -25.36 26.42 -14.78
CA SER A 113 -26.10 27.47 -14.08
C SER A 113 -25.51 27.70 -12.70
N LYS A 114 -25.77 28.88 -12.11
CA LYS A 114 -25.32 29.19 -10.74
C LYS A 114 -25.82 28.18 -9.70
N GLY A 115 -27.05 27.67 -9.88
CA GLY A 115 -27.59 26.62 -9.02
C GLY A 115 -26.80 25.31 -9.14
N GLN A 116 -26.43 24.90 -10.36
CA GLN A 116 -25.62 23.69 -10.59
C GLN A 116 -24.20 23.84 -10.04
N GLU A 117 -23.58 25.02 -10.18
CA GLU A 117 -22.30 25.32 -9.55
C GLU A 117 -22.36 25.14 -8.02
N ILE A 118 -23.40 25.69 -7.37
CA ILE A 118 -23.60 25.56 -5.92
C ILE A 118 -23.83 24.10 -5.52
N VAL A 119 -24.65 23.36 -6.26
CA VAL A 119 -24.90 21.93 -6.00
C VAL A 119 -23.61 21.11 -6.11
N LEU A 120 -22.76 21.38 -7.11
CA LEU A 120 -21.47 20.70 -7.26
C LEU A 120 -20.52 20.97 -6.09
N LEU A 121 -20.34 22.25 -5.74
CA LEU A 121 -19.47 22.64 -4.64
C LEU A 121 -19.99 22.11 -3.31
N GLY A 122 -21.31 22.16 -3.10
CA GLY A 122 -21.98 21.63 -1.91
C GLY A 122 -21.83 20.12 -1.79
N ALA A 123 -22.06 19.37 -2.87
CA ALA A 123 -21.87 17.91 -2.89
C ALA A 123 -20.41 17.51 -2.62
N GLY A 124 -19.46 18.22 -3.24
CA GLY A 124 -18.03 18.04 -2.97
C GLY A 124 -17.68 18.30 -1.51
N ALA A 125 -18.16 19.41 -0.95
CA ALA A 125 -17.89 19.78 0.43
C ALA A 125 -18.50 18.81 1.43
N VAL A 126 -19.77 18.42 1.24
CA VAL A 126 -20.45 17.44 2.10
C VAL A 126 -19.74 16.09 2.06
N GLY A 127 -19.41 15.58 0.87
CA GLY A 127 -18.73 14.29 0.76
C GLY A 127 -17.31 14.29 1.34
N ALA A 128 -16.54 15.35 1.10
CA ALA A 128 -15.18 15.46 1.64
C ALA A 128 -15.18 15.64 3.17
N LEU A 129 -16.06 16.48 3.71
CA LEU A 129 -16.16 16.71 5.15
C LEU A 129 -16.80 15.53 5.89
N ALA A 130 -17.74 14.81 5.28
CA ALA A 130 -18.23 13.55 5.84
C ALA A 130 -17.10 12.54 6.04
N PHE A 131 -16.15 12.47 5.09
CA PHE A 131 -14.95 11.66 5.25
C PHE A 131 -14.01 12.22 6.33
N THR A 132 -13.87 13.56 6.42
CA THR A 132 -13.08 14.22 7.48
C THR A 132 -13.47 13.76 8.88
N PHE A 133 -14.78 13.63 9.13
CA PHE A 133 -15.33 13.25 10.43
C PHE A 133 -15.70 11.76 10.53
N SER A 134 -15.28 10.93 9.56
CA SER A 134 -15.47 9.48 9.66
C SER A 134 -14.50 8.90 10.69
N ASP A 135 -15.00 8.03 11.56
CA ASP A 135 -14.27 7.57 12.76
C ASP A 135 -12.93 6.91 12.41
N SER A 136 -12.91 5.96 11.46
CA SER A 136 -11.66 5.29 11.08
C SER A 136 -10.63 6.25 10.47
N PHE A 137 -11.08 7.21 9.66
CA PHE A 137 -10.15 8.16 9.03
C PHE A 137 -9.64 9.18 10.04
N TRP A 138 -10.50 9.68 10.93
CA TRP A 138 -10.10 10.60 11.99
C TRP A 138 -9.16 9.93 12.98
N PHE A 139 -9.46 8.71 13.43
CA PHE A 139 -8.58 7.94 14.32
C PHE A 139 -7.15 7.85 13.77
N SER A 140 -7.00 7.44 12.51
CA SER A 140 -5.69 7.42 11.83
C SER A 140 -5.07 8.81 11.63
N ALA A 141 -5.87 9.87 11.49
CA ALA A 141 -5.37 11.22 11.30
C ALA A 141 -4.70 11.84 12.54
N VAL A 142 -4.99 11.34 13.74
CA VAL A 142 -4.52 11.95 15.00
C VAL A 142 -3.31 11.25 15.63
N GLU A 143 -2.87 10.12 15.08
CA GLU A 143 -1.75 9.35 15.59
C GLU A 143 -0.62 9.20 14.55
N GLY A 144 0.62 8.99 15.00
CA GLY A 144 1.81 8.88 14.14
C GLY A 144 1.85 7.55 13.39
N GLU A 145 1.24 7.51 12.20
CA GLU A 145 0.98 6.28 11.44
C GLU A 145 1.03 6.53 9.90
N VAL A 146 1.21 5.48 9.11
CA VAL A 146 1.53 5.56 7.67
C VAL A 146 0.32 5.58 6.71
N TYR A 147 -0.83 5.06 7.13
CA TYR A 147 -2.10 5.05 6.40
C TYR A 147 -2.61 6.46 6.07
N ALA A 148 -2.35 7.47 6.90
CA ALA A 148 -2.69 8.87 6.66
C ALA A 148 -1.96 9.40 5.42
N MET A 149 -0.64 9.20 5.35
CA MET A 149 0.16 9.57 4.19
C MET A 149 -0.17 8.70 2.97
N SER A 150 -0.47 7.42 3.17
CA SER A 150 -0.90 6.52 2.10
C SER A 150 -2.24 6.96 1.49
N SER A 151 -3.19 7.39 2.32
CA SER A 151 -4.48 7.94 1.90
C SER A 151 -4.31 9.23 1.12
N CYS A 152 -3.40 10.11 1.55
CA CYS A 152 -3.05 11.33 0.84
C CYS A 152 -2.53 11.02 -0.57
N PHE A 153 -1.56 10.11 -0.71
CA PHE A 153 -1.04 9.72 -2.03
C PHE A 153 -2.11 9.05 -2.90
N THR A 154 -2.98 8.24 -2.30
CA THR A 154 -4.11 7.61 -3.00
C THR A 154 -5.06 8.67 -3.56
N ALA A 155 -5.44 9.67 -2.76
CA ALA A 155 -6.31 10.76 -3.19
C ALA A 155 -5.65 11.63 -4.28
N ILE A 156 -4.35 11.94 -4.14
CA ILE A 156 -3.60 12.67 -5.17
C ILE A 156 -3.53 11.87 -6.47
N ALA A 157 -3.26 10.55 -6.41
CA ALA A 157 -3.16 9.70 -7.59
C ALA A 157 -4.50 9.60 -8.35
N PHE A 158 -5.60 9.41 -7.61
CA PHE A 158 -6.95 9.42 -8.19
C PHE A 158 -7.33 10.78 -8.79
N TRP A 159 -7.03 11.87 -8.08
CA TRP A 159 -7.22 13.22 -8.61
C TRP A 159 -6.38 13.43 -9.88
N ALA A 160 -5.11 13.01 -9.88
CA ALA A 160 -4.18 13.16 -11.00
C ALA A 160 -4.66 12.42 -12.26
N VAL A 161 -5.26 11.23 -12.15
CA VAL A 161 -5.80 10.54 -13.34
C VAL A 161 -7.03 11.25 -13.90
N LEU A 162 -7.85 11.90 -13.07
CA LEU A 162 -8.93 12.75 -13.57
C LEU A 162 -8.39 14.01 -14.25
N LYS A 163 -7.27 14.57 -13.77
CA LYS A 163 -6.57 15.66 -14.46
C LYS A 163 -6.01 15.21 -15.80
N TRP A 164 -5.46 14.00 -15.86
CA TRP A 164 -5.04 13.38 -17.12
C TRP A 164 -6.22 13.26 -18.09
N GLU A 165 -7.32 12.67 -17.63
CA GLU A 165 -8.50 12.37 -18.46
C GLU A 165 -9.14 13.64 -19.03
N GLN A 166 -9.16 14.74 -18.28
CA GLN A 166 -9.63 16.05 -18.75
C GLN A 166 -8.67 16.71 -19.76
N ALA A 167 -7.36 16.44 -19.63
CA ALA A 167 -6.33 17.14 -20.42
C ALA A 167 -5.94 16.38 -21.70
N VAL A 168 -6.15 15.06 -21.76
CA VAL A 168 -5.54 14.19 -22.77
C VAL A 168 -5.90 14.49 -24.24
N ASP A 169 -7.03 15.16 -24.49
CA ASP A 169 -7.46 15.50 -25.84
C ASP A 169 -6.98 16.88 -26.30
N SER A 170 -6.51 17.73 -25.37
CA SER A 170 -6.16 19.13 -25.64
C SER A 170 -4.72 19.52 -25.27
N ASP A 171 -4.12 18.83 -24.30
CA ASP A 171 -2.76 19.11 -23.80
C ASP A 171 -1.80 18.00 -24.27
N PRO A 172 -0.81 18.31 -25.14
CA PRO A 172 0.18 17.31 -25.59
C PRO A 172 1.02 16.77 -24.43
N TYR A 173 1.07 17.47 -23.29
CA TYR A 173 1.79 17.07 -22.09
C TYR A 173 0.90 16.41 -21.04
N ALA A 174 -0.37 16.08 -21.34
CA ALA A 174 -1.29 15.48 -20.38
C ALA A 174 -0.71 14.22 -19.70
N ASN A 175 0.10 13.45 -20.41
CA ASN A 175 0.74 12.23 -19.91
C ASN A 175 1.68 12.44 -18.71
N ARG A 176 2.10 13.67 -18.40
CA ARG A 176 2.83 13.99 -17.15
C ARG A 176 2.09 13.57 -15.89
N TRP A 177 0.76 13.57 -15.92
CA TRP A 177 -0.08 13.11 -14.83
C TRP A 177 0.06 11.60 -14.59
N LEU A 178 0.21 10.80 -15.65
CA LEU A 178 0.49 9.36 -15.53
C LEU A 178 1.90 9.10 -14.98
N LEU A 179 2.87 9.94 -15.34
CA LEU A 179 4.22 9.87 -14.76
C LEU A 179 4.23 10.29 -13.29
N LEU A 180 3.43 11.28 -12.90
CA LEU A 180 3.23 11.64 -11.50
C LEU A 180 2.63 10.48 -10.71
N ILE A 181 1.63 9.78 -11.26
CA ILE A 181 1.05 8.59 -10.61
C ILE A 181 2.10 7.49 -10.46
N ALA A 182 2.92 7.24 -11.48
CA ALA A 182 4.00 6.27 -11.41
C ALA A 182 5.02 6.62 -10.31
N TYR A 183 5.39 7.91 -10.20
CA TYR A 183 6.24 8.42 -9.14
C TYR A 183 5.62 8.24 -7.75
N LEU A 184 4.36 8.64 -7.56
CA LEU A 184 3.63 8.48 -6.31
C LEU A 184 3.48 7.01 -5.92
N THR A 185 3.27 6.13 -6.90
CA THR A 185 3.23 4.67 -6.69
C THR A 185 4.59 4.17 -6.18
N GLY A 186 5.70 4.59 -6.80
CA GLY A 186 7.04 4.26 -6.31
C GLY A 186 7.30 4.79 -4.91
N LEU A 187 6.98 6.06 -4.67
CA LEU A 187 7.16 6.73 -3.38
C LEU A 187 6.29 6.10 -2.28
N SER A 188 5.10 5.60 -2.63
CA SER A 188 4.19 4.95 -1.69
C SER A 188 4.74 3.68 -1.09
N VAL A 189 5.65 2.98 -1.78
CA VAL A 189 6.32 1.81 -1.19
C VAL A 189 7.03 2.24 0.10
N GLY A 190 7.64 3.44 0.08
CA GLY A 190 8.30 4.10 1.21
C GLY A 190 7.35 4.62 2.29
N VAL A 191 6.05 4.38 2.18
CA VAL A 191 5.04 4.75 3.17
C VAL A 191 4.22 3.51 3.50
N HIS A 192 3.35 3.12 2.57
CA HIS A 192 2.52 1.93 2.60
C HIS A 192 2.02 1.64 1.17
N ILE A 193 2.01 0.37 0.77
CA ILE A 193 1.73 -0.11 -0.60
C ILE A 193 0.29 0.10 -1.10
N LEU A 194 -0.60 0.73 -0.32
CA LEU A 194 -2.03 0.83 -0.65
C LEU A 194 -2.30 1.64 -1.93
N VAL A 195 -1.41 2.59 -2.27
CA VAL A 195 -1.52 3.38 -3.51
C VAL A 195 -1.46 2.49 -4.77
N PHE A 196 -0.88 1.29 -4.69
CA PHE A 196 -0.87 0.34 -5.80
C PHE A 196 -2.29 -0.08 -6.20
N LEU A 197 -3.24 -0.07 -5.27
CA LEU A 197 -4.65 -0.36 -5.54
C LEU A 197 -5.33 0.71 -6.41
N THR A 198 -4.69 1.86 -6.61
CA THR A 198 -5.15 2.86 -7.58
C THR A 198 -4.87 2.43 -9.03
N ILE A 199 -3.87 1.58 -9.27
CA ILE A 199 -3.43 1.17 -10.62
C ILE A 199 -4.60 0.60 -11.43
N PRO A 200 -5.40 -0.37 -10.92
CA PRO A 200 -6.55 -0.86 -11.67
C PRO A 200 -7.51 0.24 -12.11
N SER A 201 -7.81 1.18 -11.21
CA SER A 201 -8.72 2.29 -11.49
C SER A 201 -8.15 3.27 -12.51
N VAL A 202 -6.86 3.58 -12.42
CA VAL A 202 -6.15 4.44 -13.38
C VAL A 202 -6.17 3.83 -14.78
N VAL A 203 -5.89 2.53 -14.89
CA VAL A 203 -5.95 1.79 -16.16
C VAL A 203 -7.37 1.77 -16.71
N MET A 204 -8.39 1.59 -15.87
CA MET A 204 -9.78 1.61 -16.31
C MET A 204 -10.22 3.01 -16.79
N ILE A 205 -9.84 4.08 -16.11
CA ILE A 205 -10.10 5.45 -16.57
C ILE A 205 -9.40 5.71 -17.91
N TYR A 206 -8.14 5.26 -18.04
CA TYR A 206 -7.42 5.30 -19.31
C TYR A 206 -8.17 4.55 -20.42
N PHE A 207 -8.61 3.32 -20.13
CA PHE A 207 -9.34 2.47 -21.06
C PHE A 207 -10.63 3.13 -21.52
N TYR A 208 -11.49 3.57 -20.60
CA TYR A 208 -12.75 4.24 -20.96
C TYR A 208 -12.53 5.52 -21.76
N LYS A 209 -11.46 6.26 -21.47
CA LYS A 209 -11.15 7.51 -22.18
C LYS A 209 -10.62 7.26 -23.60
N LYS A 210 -9.80 6.24 -23.80
CA LYS A 210 -9.17 5.94 -25.11
C LYS A 210 -9.95 4.97 -25.98
N TYR A 211 -10.85 4.18 -25.40
CA TYR A 211 -11.66 3.18 -26.10
C TYR A 211 -13.15 3.43 -25.83
N PRO A 212 -13.79 4.40 -26.49
CA PRO A 212 -15.18 4.79 -26.21
C PRO A 212 -16.20 3.69 -26.55
N GLN A 213 -15.86 2.77 -27.46
CA GLN A 213 -16.71 1.64 -27.84
C GLN A 213 -16.41 0.43 -26.94
N VAL A 214 -16.94 0.45 -25.72
CA VAL A 214 -16.71 -0.63 -24.74
C VAL A 214 -17.67 -1.78 -24.97
N THR A 215 -17.12 -2.98 -25.06
CA THR A 215 -17.86 -4.25 -25.07
C THR A 215 -17.51 -5.04 -23.81
N TRP A 216 -18.33 -6.01 -23.41
CA TRP A 216 -18.01 -6.86 -22.26
C TRP A 216 -16.65 -7.57 -22.44
N LYS A 217 -16.30 -7.96 -23.68
CA LYS A 217 -15.01 -8.60 -23.99
C LYS A 217 -13.84 -7.65 -23.79
N SER A 218 -13.92 -6.43 -24.35
CA SER A 218 -12.86 -5.44 -24.18
C SER A 218 -12.75 -4.97 -22.72
N TRP A 219 -13.86 -4.91 -21.99
CA TRP A 219 -13.88 -4.63 -20.56
C TRP A 219 -13.19 -5.72 -19.73
N VAL A 220 -13.45 -7.01 -20.00
CA VAL A 220 -12.78 -8.13 -19.31
C VAL A 220 -11.27 -8.10 -19.59
N VAL A 221 -10.87 -7.87 -20.84
CA VAL A 221 -9.45 -7.77 -21.22
C VAL A 221 -8.79 -6.58 -20.53
N ALA A 222 -9.45 -5.42 -20.46
CA ALA A 222 -8.93 -4.23 -19.78
C ALA A 222 -8.75 -4.46 -18.27
N ASN A 223 -9.72 -5.12 -17.62
CA ASN A 223 -9.59 -5.49 -16.20
C ASN A 223 -8.47 -6.51 -15.96
N ALA A 224 -8.38 -7.54 -16.80
CA ALA A 224 -7.28 -8.51 -16.69
C ALA A 224 -5.92 -7.82 -16.91
N ALA A 225 -5.82 -6.89 -17.87
CA ALA A 225 -4.63 -6.09 -18.09
C ALA A 225 -4.31 -5.18 -16.89
N SER A 226 -5.32 -4.60 -16.23
CA SER A 226 -5.12 -3.72 -15.07
C SER A 226 -4.56 -4.47 -13.86
N ILE A 227 -5.07 -5.67 -13.59
CA ILE A 227 -4.53 -6.60 -12.60
C ILE A 227 -3.13 -7.07 -13.01
N GLY A 228 -2.92 -7.34 -14.30
CA GLY A 228 -1.62 -7.70 -14.86
C GLY A 228 -0.57 -6.60 -14.65
N VAL A 229 -0.91 -5.32 -14.85
CA VAL A 229 -0.01 -4.19 -14.59
C VAL A 229 0.30 -4.08 -13.09
N LEU A 230 -0.70 -4.24 -12.21
CA LEU A 230 -0.49 -4.28 -10.76
C LEU A 230 0.51 -5.39 -10.39
N GLY A 231 0.29 -6.62 -10.88
CA GLY A 231 1.18 -7.76 -10.67
C GLY A 231 2.58 -7.56 -11.25
N LEU A 232 2.69 -6.97 -12.44
CA LEU A 232 3.97 -6.63 -13.07
C LEU A 232 4.78 -5.67 -12.20
N VAL A 233 4.15 -4.62 -11.68
CA VAL A 233 4.85 -3.63 -10.88
C VAL A 233 5.25 -4.21 -9.51
N PHE A 234 4.29 -4.82 -8.81
CA PHE A 234 4.50 -5.30 -7.44
C PHE A 234 5.32 -6.60 -7.37
N ALA A 235 4.95 -7.62 -8.14
CA ALA A 235 5.52 -8.96 -8.02
C ALA A 235 6.74 -9.18 -8.93
N ILE A 236 6.96 -8.35 -9.95
CA ILE A 236 8.04 -8.55 -10.92
C ILE A 236 9.06 -7.42 -10.84
N ILE A 237 8.69 -6.17 -11.16
CA ILE A 237 9.66 -5.07 -11.33
C ILE A 237 10.46 -4.83 -10.06
N ILE A 238 9.82 -4.63 -8.90
CA ILE A 238 10.53 -4.30 -7.66
C ILE A 238 11.45 -5.47 -7.22
N PRO A 239 10.95 -6.72 -7.09
CA PRO A 239 11.82 -7.85 -6.72
C PRO A 239 12.94 -8.10 -7.73
N PHE A 240 12.68 -7.94 -9.03
CA PHE A 240 13.70 -8.11 -10.06
C PHE A 240 14.84 -7.12 -9.91
N ILE A 241 14.53 -5.83 -9.69
CA ILE A 241 15.55 -4.81 -9.52
C ILE A 241 16.42 -5.11 -8.30
N LEU A 242 15.83 -5.36 -7.13
CA LEU A 242 16.62 -5.71 -5.94
C LEU A 242 17.46 -6.99 -6.13
N SER A 243 16.89 -8.02 -6.78
CA SER A 243 17.61 -9.26 -7.10
C SER A 243 18.78 -9.01 -8.05
N LEU A 244 18.63 -8.11 -9.03
CA LEU A 244 19.68 -7.73 -9.95
C LEU A 244 20.84 -7.06 -9.21
N PHE A 245 20.55 -6.14 -8.29
CA PHE A 245 21.57 -5.50 -7.46
C PHE A 245 22.33 -6.54 -6.63
N GLY A 246 21.63 -7.40 -5.90
CA GLY A 246 22.26 -8.40 -5.04
C GLY A 246 23.06 -9.45 -5.82
N TRP A 247 22.53 -9.94 -6.95
CA TRP A 247 23.23 -10.91 -7.79
C TRP A 247 24.51 -10.33 -8.40
N LEU A 248 24.45 -9.10 -8.94
CA LEU A 248 25.64 -8.45 -9.51
C LEU A 248 26.68 -8.17 -8.43
N GLU A 249 26.25 -7.73 -7.24
CA GLU A 249 27.14 -7.44 -6.12
C GLU A 249 27.92 -8.69 -5.69
N ILE A 250 27.24 -9.82 -5.48
CA ILE A 250 27.89 -11.08 -5.14
C ILE A 250 28.81 -11.56 -6.28
N ALA A 251 28.36 -11.45 -7.53
CA ALA A 251 29.16 -11.90 -8.67
C ALA A 251 30.46 -11.09 -8.82
N THR A 252 30.40 -9.75 -8.74
CA THR A 252 31.59 -8.91 -8.92
C THR A 252 32.53 -9.02 -7.72
N VAL A 253 32.03 -9.05 -6.49
CA VAL A 253 32.87 -9.11 -5.29
C VAL A 253 33.44 -10.51 -5.09
N ASN A 254 32.60 -11.55 -5.04
CA ASN A 254 33.06 -12.89 -4.69
C ASN A 254 33.75 -13.63 -5.84
N SER A 255 33.28 -13.44 -7.08
CA SER A 255 33.81 -14.19 -8.24
C SER A 255 34.91 -13.44 -8.98
N ILE A 256 34.82 -12.11 -9.08
CA ILE A 256 35.80 -11.28 -9.81
C ILE A 256 36.82 -10.65 -8.85
N GLY A 257 36.51 -10.52 -7.55
CA GLY A 257 37.40 -9.91 -6.56
C GLY A 257 37.39 -8.38 -6.57
N MET A 258 36.30 -7.77 -7.05
CA MET A 258 36.14 -6.32 -7.05
C MET A 258 35.75 -5.77 -5.66
N PRO A 259 36.02 -4.48 -5.36
CA PRO A 259 35.59 -3.86 -4.10
C PRO A 259 34.07 -3.89 -3.87
N LYS A 260 33.65 -3.75 -2.61
CA LYS A 260 32.25 -3.56 -2.18
C LYS A 260 31.55 -2.46 -3.00
N ASN A 261 30.27 -2.66 -3.29
CA ASN A 261 29.36 -1.81 -4.07
C ASN A 261 29.63 -1.76 -5.58
N THR A 262 30.62 -2.48 -6.11
CA THR A 262 30.92 -2.46 -7.56
C THR A 262 29.82 -3.08 -8.41
N GLY A 263 29.17 -4.14 -7.93
CA GLY A 263 28.06 -4.78 -8.63
C GLY A 263 26.80 -3.91 -8.60
N SER A 264 26.58 -3.20 -7.49
CA SER A 264 25.52 -2.19 -7.37
C SER A 264 25.70 -1.02 -8.35
N ILE A 265 26.94 -0.51 -8.51
CA ILE A 265 27.26 0.51 -9.53
C ILE A 265 27.00 -0.04 -10.93
N LEU A 266 27.42 -1.27 -11.21
CA LEU A 266 27.17 -1.93 -12.50
C LEU A 266 25.67 -2.08 -12.77
N ALA A 267 24.87 -2.43 -11.76
CA ALA A 267 23.41 -2.51 -11.87
C ALA A 267 22.80 -1.16 -12.30
N ILE A 268 23.23 -0.06 -11.66
CA ILE A 268 22.79 1.30 -12.01
C ILE A 268 23.15 1.63 -13.46
N LEU A 269 24.38 1.34 -13.90
CA LEU A 269 24.82 1.59 -15.27
C LEU A 269 24.04 0.76 -16.29
N LEU A 270 23.74 -0.50 -15.99
CA LEU A 270 22.94 -1.38 -16.85
C LEU A 270 21.50 -0.89 -16.95
N ILE A 271 20.89 -0.49 -15.83
CA ILE A 271 19.54 0.08 -15.82
C ILE A 271 19.51 1.40 -16.60
N ALA A 272 20.45 2.31 -16.34
CA ALA A 272 20.54 3.59 -17.03
C ALA A 272 20.77 3.42 -18.55
N GLY A 273 21.67 2.51 -18.93
CA GLY A 273 21.91 2.13 -20.31
C GLY A 273 20.67 1.53 -20.96
N GLY A 274 20.00 0.58 -20.30
CA GLY A 274 18.76 -0.05 -20.76
C GLY A 274 17.64 0.96 -20.96
N VAL A 275 17.47 1.91 -20.04
CA VAL A 275 16.52 3.02 -20.16
C VAL A 275 16.87 3.92 -21.35
N TYR A 276 18.12 4.37 -21.45
CA TYR A 276 18.56 5.24 -22.53
C TYR A 276 18.36 4.60 -23.90
N PHE A 277 18.93 3.41 -24.11
CA PHE A 277 18.81 2.69 -25.38
C PHE A 277 17.37 2.26 -25.67
N GLY A 278 16.60 1.88 -24.64
CA GLY A 278 15.18 1.55 -24.77
C GLY A 278 14.34 2.74 -25.25
N ILE A 279 14.55 3.94 -24.71
CA ILE A 279 13.87 5.15 -25.15
C ILE A 279 14.30 5.52 -26.58
N GLN A 280 15.59 5.47 -26.89
CA GLN A 280 16.07 5.77 -28.25
C GLN A 280 15.52 4.78 -29.29
N TRP A 281 15.47 3.50 -28.95
CA TRP A 281 14.86 2.48 -29.79
C TRP A 281 13.36 2.73 -29.99
N ALA A 282 12.63 3.05 -28.92
CA ALA A 282 11.20 3.34 -28.99
C ALA A 282 10.91 4.55 -29.87
N LYS A 283 11.73 5.62 -29.76
CA LYS A 283 11.65 6.79 -30.64
C LYS A 283 11.94 6.43 -32.10
N LYS A 284 13.02 5.69 -32.36
CA LYS A 284 13.42 5.27 -33.72
C LYS A 284 12.37 4.38 -34.40
N LYS A 285 11.60 3.61 -33.62
CA LYS A 285 10.54 2.72 -34.10
C LYS A 285 9.14 3.33 -34.05
N ASP A 286 9.03 4.62 -33.77
CA ASP A 286 7.76 5.35 -33.61
C ASP A 286 6.77 4.66 -32.64
N LYS A 287 7.29 4.26 -31.47
CA LYS A 287 6.55 3.60 -30.39
C LYS A 287 6.44 4.52 -29.16
N PRO A 288 5.65 5.61 -29.21
CA PRO A 288 5.58 6.59 -28.13
C PRO A 288 5.06 6.00 -26.81
N LEU A 289 4.11 5.06 -26.86
CA LEU A 289 3.59 4.39 -25.66
C LEU A 289 4.65 3.54 -24.94
N VAL A 290 5.58 2.94 -25.69
CA VAL A 290 6.69 2.18 -25.09
C VAL A 290 7.66 3.14 -24.41
N ALA A 291 8.02 4.25 -25.07
CA ALA A 291 8.88 5.27 -24.48
C ALA A 291 8.28 5.82 -23.17
N GLN A 292 6.97 6.08 -23.18
CA GLN A 292 6.24 6.51 -21.99
C GLN A 292 6.18 5.44 -20.90
N GLY A 293 6.02 4.16 -21.26
CA GLY A 293 6.08 3.04 -20.32
C GLY A 293 7.45 2.96 -19.62
N ILE A 294 8.54 3.10 -20.38
CA ILE A 294 9.91 3.14 -19.81
C ILE A 294 10.05 4.34 -18.86
N GLN A 295 9.56 5.53 -19.24
CA GLN A 295 9.57 6.70 -18.36
C GLN A 295 8.76 6.46 -17.08
N ALA A 296 7.59 5.84 -17.17
CA ALA A 296 6.79 5.51 -16.00
C ALA A 296 7.56 4.58 -15.04
N VAL A 297 8.25 3.56 -15.57
CA VAL A 297 9.13 2.70 -14.76
C VAL A 297 10.26 3.51 -14.12
N VAL A 298 10.88 4.44 -14.84
CA VAL A 298 11.92 5.33 -14.27
C VAL A 298 11.37 6.16 -13.12
N PHE A 299 10.23 6.83 -13.29
CA PHE A 299 9.62 7.64 -12.23
C PHE A 299 9.21 6.79 -11.02
N LEU A 300 8.73 5.57 -11.27
CA LEU A 300 8.47 4.59 -10.22
C LEU A 300 9.75 4.23 -9.45
N LEU A 301 10.85 3.95 -10.15
CA LEU A 301 12.13 3.65 -9.50
C LEU A 301 12.72 4.85 -8.75
N ILE A 302 12.52 6.07 -9.26
CA ILE A 302 12.89 7.30 -8.55
C ILE A 302 12.09 7.41 -7.23
N GLY A 303 10.78 7.17 -7.25
CA GLY A 303 9.99 7.16 -6.01
C GLY A 303 10.43 6.03 -5.04
N TYR A 304 10.68 4.84 -5.59
CA TYR A 304 11.13 3.68 -4.84
C TYR A 304 12.53 3.87 -4.22
N SER A 305 13.39 4.72 -4.79
CA SER A 305 14.75 4.97 -4.29
C SER A 305 14.81 5.44 -2.83
N SER A 306 13.70 5.92 -2.26
CA SER A 306 13.57 6.17 -0.82
C SER A 306 13.89 4.94 0.06
N PHE A 307 13.72 3.72 -0.45
CA PHE A 307 14.11 2.47 0.24
C PHE A 307 15.59 2.37 0.54
N VAL A 308 16.44 3.03 -0.25
CA VAL A 308 17.89 3.04 -0.04
C VAL A 308 18.23 3.64 1.34
N VAL A 309 17.37 4.51 1.89
CA VAL A 309 17.54 5.05 3.24
C VAL A 309 17.60 3.93 4.28
N LEU A 310 16.78 2.87 4.15
CA LEU A 310 16.79 1.76 5.11
C LEU A 310 18.15 1.07 5.12
N ALA A 311 18.72 0.78 3.94
CA ALA A 311 20.05 0.18 3.86
C ALA A 311 21.15 1.10 4.40
N ILE A 312 21.09 2.41 4.09
CA ILE A 312 22.04 3.39 4.63
C ILE A 312 21.99 3.44 6.16
N ARG A 313 20.79 3.43 6.74
CA ARG A 313 20.58 3.53 8.19
C ARG A 313 20.92 2.23 8.91
N SER A 314 20.61 1.07 8.31
CA SER A 314 21.02 -0.23 8.84
C SER A 314 22.55 -0.38 8.87
N ASN A 315 23.27 0.03 7.82
CA ASN A 315 24.75 0.06 7.83
C ASN A 315 25.33 0.97 8.93
N ALA A 316 24.57 1.97 9.40
CA ALA A 316 24.97 2.81 10.53
C ALA A 316 24.73 2.16 11.90
N ASN A 317 24.22 0.92 11.93
CA ASN A 317 23.90 0.13 13.12
C ASN A 317 23.05 0.91 14.13
N THR A 318 21.88 1.38 13.67
CA THR A 318 20.97 2.15 14.52
C THR A 318 20.41 1.29 15.67
N PRO A 319 20.07 1.89 16.83
CA PRO A 319 19.58 1.11 17.99
C PRO A 319 18.33 0.25 17.70
N ILE A 320 17.41 0.77 16.88
CA ILE A 320 16.33 0.00 16.27
C ILE A 320 16.76 -0.31 14.84
N ASP A 321 17.07 -1.58 14.59
CA ASP A 321 17.44 -2.07 13.26
C ASP A 321 16.74 -3.41 13.00
N GLU A 322 15.45 -3.35 12.67
CA GLU A 322 14.68 -4.58 12.43
C GLU A 322 15.14 -5.27 11.15
N ASN A 323 15.44 -6.56 11.26
CA ASN A 323 15.93 -7.44 10.19
C ASN A 323 17.27 -7.06 9.53
N ASN A 324 17.95 -5.98 9.96
CA ASN A 324 19.25 -5.52 9.47
C ASN A 324 19.40 -5.52 7.92
N PRO A 325 18.59 -4.75 7.16
CA PRO A 325 18.64 -4.74 5.70
C PRO A 325 19.83 -3.95 5.13
N GLU A 326 21.07 -4.36 5.43
CA GLU A 326 22.31 -3.65 5.09
C GLU A 326 22.69 -3.66 3.60
N ASP A 327 22.17 -4.60 2.81
CA ASP A 327 22.52 -4.80 1.41
C ASP A 327 21.30 -5.13 0.55
N ALA A 328 21.48 -5.21 -0.77
CA ALA A 328 20.37 -5.42 -1.69
C ALA A 328 19.61 -6.74 -1.49
N MET A 329 20.27 -7.81 -1.02
CA MET A 329 19.65 -9.11 -0.77
C MET A 329 18.89 -9.11 0.56
N SER A 330 19.47 -8.57 1.62
CA SER A 330 18.78 -8.39 2.90
C SER A 330 17.61 -7.40 2.78
N LEU A 331 17.75 -6.34 1.98
CA LEU A 331 16.66 -5.42 1.64
C LEU A 331 15.57 -6.09 0.79
N LEU A 332 15.89 -7.07 -0.05
CA LEU A 332 14.91 -7.88 -0.79
C LEU A 332 14.12 -8.79 0.15
N SER A 333 14.79 -9.45 1.10
CA SER A 333 14.15 -10.26 2.13
C SER A 333 13.24 -9.40 3.01
N TYR A 334 13.72 -8.22 3.41
CA TYR A 334 12.96 -7.20 4.12
C TYR A 334 11.72 -6.76 3.33
N TYR A 335 11.86 -6.45 2.04
CA TYR A 335 10.74 -6.06 1.17
C TYR A 335 9.70 -7.18 1.02
N LYS A 336 10.15 -8.43 0.83
CA LYS A 336 9.26 -9.60 0.72
C LYS A 336 8.63 -10.00 2.05
N ARG A 337 9.20 -9.52 3.15
CA ARG A 337 8.80 -9.85 4.52
C ARG A 337 8.94 -11.34 4.79
N ASP A 338 10.06 -11.92 4.35
CA ASP A 338 10.31 -13.36 4.47
C ASP A 338 10.20 -13.85 5.94
N GLN A 339 10.39 -12.96 6.92
CA GLN A 339 10.21 -13.24 8.35
C GLN A 339 8.80 -13.70 8.75
N TYR A 340 7.75 -13.32 8.01
CA TYR A 340 6.37 -13.71 8.32
C TYR A 340 5.98 -15.07 7.71
N GLY A 341 6.88 -15.70 6.93
CA GLY A 341 6.64 -16.97 6.27
C GLY A 341 5.69 -16.89 5.07
N ASP A 342 5.28 -18.07 4.59
CA ASP A 342 4.45 -18.19 3.40
C ASP A 342 2.95 -18.05 3.74
N TRP A 343 2.24 -17.19 2.99
CA TRP A 343 0.78 -17.07 3.03
C TRP A 343 0.15 -17.69 1.76
N PRO A 344 -0.37 -18.92 1.81
CA PRO A 344 -0.97 -19.57 0.65
C PRO A 344 -2.35 -18.98 0.33
N VAL A 345 -2.39 -17.95 -0.53
CA VAL A 345 -3.67 -17.27 -0.87
C VAL A 345 -4.49 -18.07 -1.89
N LEU A 346 -3.88 -18.57 -2.96
CA LEU A 346 -4.59 -19.22 -4.07
C LEU A 346 -4.39 -20.74 -4.10
N TYR A 347 -3.23 -21.21 -3.69
CA TYR A 347 -2.88 -22.62 -3.70
C TYR A 347 -1.82 -22.88 -2.63
N GLY A 348 -1.97 -23.95 -1.86
CA GLY A 348 -1.00 -24.33 -0.83
C GLY A 348 -1.60 -25.18 0.29
N GLN A 349 -0.91 -25.16 1.42
CA GLN A 349 -1.22 -25.96 2.60
C GLN A 349 -2.40 -25.41 3.42
N SER A 350 -3.00 -26.30 4.20
CA SER A 350 -3.89 -26.00 5.32
C SER A 350 -3.19 -26.27 6.65
N PHE A 351 -3.81 -25.86 7.77
CA PHE A 351 -3.21 -26.00 9.10
C PHE A 351 -2.88 -27.46 9.50
N ASN A 352 -3.50 -28.45 8.85
CA ASN A 352 -3.30 -29.87 9.12
C ASN A 352 -2.63 -30.64 7.96
N SER A 353 -2.11 -29.93 6.97
CA SER A 353 -1.36 -30.54 5.87
C SER A 353 -0.10 -31.22 6.41
N GLN A 354 0.16 -32.44 5.96
CA GLN A 354 1.37 -33.18 6.34
C GLN A 354 2.54 -32.82 5.44
N LEU A 355 3.76 -32.92 5.97
CA LEU A 355 4.99 -32.80 5.19
C LEU A 355 5.15 -34.01 4.26
N ASP A 356 5.89 -33.83 3.18
CA ASP A 356 6.29 -34.91 2.29
C ASP A 356 7.15 -35.93 3.06
N ALA A 357 6.81 -37.21 2.95
CA ALA A 357 7.44 -38.27 3.72
C ALA A 357 8.91 -38.52 3.33
N THR A 358 9.30 -38.17 2.10
CA THR A 358 10.65 -38.42 1.57
C THR A 358 11.55 -37.21 1.65
N GLN A 359 10.99 -36.02 1.42
CA GLN A 359 11.70 -34.76 1.46
C GLN A 359 10.86 -33.73 2.22
N PRO A 360 10.79 -33.79 3.56
CA PRO A 360 9.91 -32.93 4.36
C PRO A 360 10.28 -31.45 4.30
N TYR A 361 11.50 -31.14 3.90
CA TYR A 361 11.99 -29.76 3.76
C TYR A 361 12.76 -29.59 2.46
N VAL A 362 12.60 -28.42 1.83
CA VAL A 362 13.33 -27.98 0.65
C VAL A 362 14.18 -26.76 0.97
N ASP A 363 15.19 -26.52 0.12
CA ASP A 363 16.08 -25.39 0.28
C ASP A 363 15.36 -24.07 -0.04
N GLY A 364 15.55 -23.10 0.83
CA GLY A 364 15.18 -21.71 0.64
C GLY A 364 16.30 -20.90 0.00
N SER A 365 16.11 -19.58 -0.07
CA SER A 365 17.15 -18.68 -0.56
C SER A 365 18.27 -18.56 0.48
N PRO A 366 19.55 -18.66 0.07
CA PRO A 366 20.66 -18.36 0.98
C PRO A 366 20.66 -16.88 1.35
N ALA A 367 21.02 -16.58 2.59
CA ALA A 367 21.28 -15.23 3.08
C ALA A 367 22.79 -14.95 3.03
N TYR A 368 23.13 -13.74 2.59
CA TYR A 368 24.51 -13.27 2.49
C TYR A 368 24.69 -12.05 3.39
N GLN A 369 25.88 -11.89 3.96
CA GLN A 369 26.30 -10.66 4.63
C GLN A 369 27.74 -10.33 4.21
N TYR A 370 28.04 -9.05 4.06
CA TYR A 370 29.39 -8.62 3.73
C TYR A 370 30.30 -8.70 4.96
N SER A 371 31.43 -9.39 4.84
CA SER A 371 32.48 -9.47 5.86
C SER A 371 33.57 -8.46 5.56
N GLU A 372 33.73 -7.48 6.46
CA GLU A 372 34.82 -6.50 6.38
C GLU A 372 36.20 -7.16 6.59
N GLU A 373 36.26 -8.31 7.26
CA GLU A 373 37.51 -9.06 7.48
C GLU A 373 37.99 -9.77 6.21
N THR A 374 37.08 -10.42 5.49
CA THR A 374 37.44 -11.19 4.28
C THR A 374 37.28 -10.40 2.98
N GLY A 375 36.60 -9.25 3.05
CA GLY A 375 36.28 -8.41 1.88
C GLY A 375 35.28 -9.06 0.93
N LYS A 376 34.47 -10.02 1.42
CA LYS A 376 33.57 -10.85 0.60
C LYS A 376 32.19 -10.98 1.25
N TYR A 377 31.20 -11.32 0.44
CA TYR A 377 29.88 -11.71 0.92
C TYR A 377 29.91 -13.17 1.39
N GLU A 378 29.72 -13.38 2.69
CA GLU A 378 29.69 -14.69 3.32
C GLU A 378 28.25 -15.16 3.50
N VAL A 379 28.05 -16.48 3.44
CA VAL A 379 26.74 -17.09 3.64
C VAL A 379 26.46 -17.14 5.14
N THR A 380 25.49 -16.36 5.61
CA THR A 380 25.05 -16.36 7.02
C THR A 380 23.97 -17.41 7.29
N SER A 381 23.20 -17.76 6.27
CA SER A 381 22.27 -18.89 6.27
C SER A 381 22.32 -19.54 4.89
N ASP A 382 22.64 -20.83 4.82
CA ASP A 382 22.71 -21.54 3.54
C ASP A 382 21.31 -21.90 2.99
N GLY A 383 20.25 -21.58 3.74
CA GLY A 383 18.87 -21.81 3.37
C GLY A 383 18.51 -23.29 3.28
N LYS A 384 19.39 -24.22 3.63
CA LYS A 384 19.12 -25.65 3.44
C LYS A 384 18.03 -26.15 4.36
N ALA A 385 17.12 -26.95 3.79
CA ALA A 385 15.97 -27.51 4.52
C ALA A 385 15.17 -26.45 5.32
N SER A 386 15.13 -25.20 4.84
CA SER A 386 14.50 -24.07 5.55
C SER A 386 13.01 -23.90 5.25
N LYS A 387 12.52 -24.52 4.17
CA LYS A 387 11.11 -24.41 3.76
C LYS A 387 10.38 -25.73 3.91
N PRO A 388 9.24 -25.76 4.63
CA PRO A 388 8.38 -26.93 4.69
C PRO A 388 7.94 -27.37 3.29
N ASN A 389 8.11 -28.65 2.97
CA ASN A 389 7.60 -29.25 1.75
C ASN A 389 6.41 -30.13 2.10
N TYR A 390 5.20 -29.67 1.76
CA TYR A 390 3.96 -30.37 2.07
C TYR A 390 3.67 -31.47 1.03
N ALA A 391 3.08 -32.57 1.49
CA ALA A 391 2.67 -33.66 0.63
C ALA A 391 1.70 -33.14 -0.45
N LYS A 392 1.93 -33.51 -1.71
CA LYS A 392 1.11 -33.05 -2.85
C LYS A 392 -0.37 -33.40 -2.72
N SER A 393 -0.69 -34.47 -1.98
CA SER A 393 -2.06 -34.86 -1.68
C SER A 393 -2.77 -33.90 -0.74
N ASP A 394 -2.02 -33.15 0.07
CA ASP A 394 -2.51 -32.40 1.23
C ASP A 394 -2.44 -30.87 1.03
N VAL A 395 -1.92 -30.42 -0.10
CA VAL A 395 -2.06 -29.04 -0.59
C VAL A 395 -3.21 -28.96 -1.58
N GLY A 396 -3.86 -27.80 -1.65
CA GLY A 396 -5.04 -27.62 -2.48
C GLY A 396 -5.28 -26.18 -2.92
N PHE A 397 -6.31 -26.02 -3.73
CA PHE A 397 -6.76 -24.70 -4.19
C PHE A 397 -7.52 -23.97 -3.09
N PHE A 398 -7.26 -22.66 -2.97
CA PHE A 398 -7.94 -21.72 -2.08
C PHE A 398 -7.93 -22.14 -0.59
N PRO A 399 -6.78 -22.44 0.01
CA PRO A 399 -6.72 -22.74 1.44
C PRO A 399 -6.95 -21.46 2.26
N ARG A 400 -7.94 -21.48 3.14
CA ARG A 400 -8.32 -20.32 3.98
C ARG A 400 -8.07 -20.53 5.47
N MET A 401 -7.86 -21.79 5.86
CA MET A 401 -7.53 -22.22 7.22
C MET A 401 -6.12 -22.84 7.17
N TRP A 402 -5.09 -21.99 7.10
CA TRP A 402 -3.72 -22.40 6.77
C TRP A 402 -2.69 -22.12 7.88
N SER A 403 -3.03 -21.30 8.87
CA SER A 403 -2.07 -20.90 9.90
C SER A 403 -1.66 -22.07 10.79
N ASP A 404 -0.38 -22.08 11.14
CA ASP A 404 0.28 -23.00 12.07
C ASP A 404 0.20 -22.55 13.54
N GLN A 405 -0.30 -21.34 13.82
CA GLN A 405 -0.44 -20.83 15.17
C GLN A 405 -1.56 -21.56 15.93
N ALA A 406 -1.27 -21.99 17.16
CA ALA A 406 -2.15 -22.86 17.94
C ALA A 406 -3.52 -22.21 18.22
N ASP A 407 -3.55 -20.91 18.50
CA ASP A 407 -4.76 -20.14 18.74
C ASP A 407 -5.60 -19.97 17.46
N HIS A 408 -4.97 -19.80 16.30
CA HIS A 408 -5.66 -19.78 15.01
C HIS A 408 -6.31 -21.14 14.71
N ILE A 409 -5.58 -22.24 14.94
CA ILE A 409 -6.10 -23.60 14.78
C ILE A 409 -7.31 -23.82 15.68
N GLU A 410 -7.20 -23.47 16.96
CA GLU A 410 -8.31 -23.58 17.92
C GLU A 410 -9.54 -22.79 17.45
N ASN A 411 -9.35 -21.59 16.92
CA ASN A 411 -10.42 -20.77 16.38
C ASN A 411 -11.06 -21.40 15.13
N TYR A 412 -10.28 -21.98 14.21
CA TYR A 412 -10.84 -22.72 13.07
C TYR A 412 -11.72 -23.87 13.55
N GLN A 413 -11.26 -24.64 14.54
CA GLN A 413 -12.04 -25.74 15.11
C GLN A 413 -13.34 -25.25 15.76
N LYS A 414 -13.29 -24.16 16.53
CA LYS A 414 -14.47 -23.57 17.19
C LYS A 414 -15.50 -23.04 16.19
N LEU A 415 -15.05 -22.31 15.17
CA LEU A 415 -15.92 -21.64 14.20
C LEU A 415 -16.51 -22.60 13.17
N MET A 416 -15.70 -23.57 12.73
CA MET A 416 -16.05 -24.43 11.59
C MET A 416 -16.41 -25.86 12.00
N GLY A 417 -16.20 -26.23 13.26
CA GLY A 417 -16.41 -27.60 13.74
C GLY A 417 -15.45 -28.62 13.12
N VAL A 418 -14.34 -28.16 12.54
CA VAL A 418 -13.34 -29.02 11.91
C VAL A 418 -12.44 -29.67 12.95
N LYS A 419 -11.97 -30.89 12.67
CA LYS A 419 -10.99 -31.60 13.52
C LYS A 419 -9.63 -31.64 12.83
N PRO A 420 -8.50 -31.52 13.54
CA PRO A 420 -7.17 -31.54 12.93
C PRO A 420 -6.87 -32.84 12.18
N SER A 421 -7.45 -33.95 12.62
CA SER A 421 -7.33 -35.26 11.97
C SER A 421 -8.02 -35.36 10.61
N ASN A 422 -8.96 -34.46 10.29
CA ASN A 422 -9.79 -34.57 9.11
C ASN A 422 -9.19 -33.77 7.95
N LYS A 423 -9.00 -34.42 6.80
CA LYS A 423 -8.63 -33.71 5.58
C LYS A 423 -9.69 -32.67 5.23
N LEU A 424 -9.26 -31.40 5.14
CA LEU A 424 -10.14 -30.29 4.81
C LEU A 424 -10.51 -30.33 3.32
N LYS A 425 -11.78 -30.06 3.04
CA LYS A 425 -12.30 -29.95 1.68
C LYS A 425 -12.33 -28.49 1.25
N LEU A 426 -12.35 -28.25 -0.05
CA LEU A 426 -12.57 -26.92 -0.62
C LEU A 426 -13.83 -26.23 -0.05
N SER A 427 -14.89 -27.01 0.21
CA SER A 427 -16.13 -26.52 0.83
C SER A 427 -15.90 -25.94 2.23
N ASP A 428 -15.00 -26.52 3.02
CA ASP A 428 -14.73 -26.07 4.38
C ASP A 428 -14.02 -24.71 4.37
N HIS A 429 -13.02 -24.56 3.48
CA HIS A 429 -12.34 -23.28 3.26
C HIS A 429 -13.27 -22.21 2.68
N PHE A 430 -14.13 -22.57 1.73
CA PHE A 430 -15.09 -21.63 1.16
C PHE A 430 -16.12 -21.18 2.20
N LYS A 431 -16.61 -22.11 3.03
CA LYS A 431 -17.50 -21.79 4.15
C LYS A 431 -16.81 -20.85 5.14
N PHE A 432 -15.57 -21.14 5.55
CA PHE A 432 -14.80 -20.25 6.44
C PHE A 432 -14.58 -18.87 5.81
N PHE A 433 -14.24 -18.82 4.52
CA PHE A 433 -14.09 -17.56 3.80
C PHE A 433 -15.37 -16.73 3.80
N MET A 434 -16.51 -17.32 3.47
CA MET A 434 -17.78 -16.61 3.41
C MET A 434 -18.29 -16.21 4.79
N ASP A 435 -18.31 -17.14 5.75
CA ASP A 435 -18.90 -16.92 7.06
C ASP A 435 -18.01 -16.00 7.91
N TYR A 436 -16.71 -16.31 8.00
CA TYR A 436 -15.77 -15.59 8.86
C TYR A 436 -15.10 -14.42 8.16
N GLN A 437 -14.38 -14.64 7.06
CA GLN A 437 -13.54 -13.59 6.48
C GLN A 437 -14.38 -12.50 5.78
N VAL A 438 -15.37 -12.89 4.98
CA VAL A 438 -16.26 -11.96 4.27
C VAL A 438 -17.38 -11.49 5.19
N GLY A 439 -18.10 -12.39 5.85
CA GLY A 439 -19.23 -12.05 6.72
C GLY A 439 -18.81 -11.30 7.98
N GLN A 440 -18.12 -12.00 8.89
CA GLN A 440 -17.84 -11.46 10.23
C GLN A 440 -16.70 -10.44 10.28
N MET A 441 -15.60 -10.69 9.58
CA MET A 441 -14.45 -9.78 9.62
C MET A 441 -14.71 -8.56 8.74
N TRP A 442 -14.95 -8.76 7.45
CA TRP A 442 -15.02 -7.66 6.49
C TRP A 442 -16.38 -6.95 6.48
N PHE A 443 -17.48 -7.65 6.18
CA PHE A 443 -18.78 -7.04 5.94
C PHE A 443 -19.38 -6.45 7.22
N ARG A 444 -19.32 -7.17 8.35
CA ARG A 444 -19.73 -6.62 9.65
C ARG A 444 -18.93 -5.36 9.99
N TYR A 445 -17.61 -5.38 9.87
CA TYR A 445 -16.78 -4.22 10.20
C TYR A 445 -17.03 -3.04 9.25
N PHE A 446 -17.21 -3.32 7.97
CA PHE A 446 -17.61 -2.32 6.98
C PHE A 446 -18.94 -1.66 7.38
N MET A 447 -19.99 -2.45 7.61
CA MET A 447 -21.28 -1.90 7.99
C MET A 447 -21.25 -1.22 9.37
N TRP A 448 -20.43 -1.70 10.30
CA TRP A 448 -20.23 -1.07 11.61
C TRP A 448 -19.64 0.34 11.48
N ASN A 449 -18.76 0.56 10.50
CA ASN A 449 -18.21 1.90 10.23
C ASN A 449 -19.14 2.79 9.38
N PHE A 450 -19.89 2.22 8.44
CA PHE A 450 -20.60 3.02 7.42
C PHE A 450 -22.13 3.07 7.55
N ALA A 451 -22.76 2.09 8.21
CA ALA A 451 -24.20 2.09 8.46
C ALA A 451 -24.54 2.54 9.90
N GLY A 452 -23.73 2.10 10.87
CA GLY A 452 -23.91 2.48 12.28
C GLY A 452 -23.43 1.38 13.24
N ARG A 453 -23.20 1.75 14.50
CA ARG A 453 -22.62 0.89 15.55
C ARG A 453 -23.65 0.55 16.61
N GLN A 454 -23.72 -0.72 17.03
CA GLN A 454 -24.47 -1.10 18.24
C GLN A 454 -23.76 -0.61 19.50
N ASN A 455 -22.44 -0.79 19.54
CA ASN A 455 -21.52 -0.38 20.60
C ASN A 455 -20.07 -0.42 20.08
N ASP A 456 -19.13 0.04 20.90
CA ASP A 456 -17.69 0.10 20.62
C ASP A 456 -16.90 -1.12 21.12
N ASP A 457 -17.59 -2.21 21.48
CA ASP A 457 -16.93 -3.42 21.94
C ASP A 457 -16.31 -4.20 20.77
N GLN A 458 -15.12 -4.77 21.00
CA GLN A 458 -14.51 -5.71 20.07
C GLN A 458 -15.39 -6.96 19.92
N ASN A 459 -15.80 -7.27 18.70
CA ASN A 459 -16.54 -8.49 18.41
C ASN A 459 -15.58 -9.68 18.22
N ARG A 460 -15.82 -10.75 18.97
CA ARG A 460 -15.21 -12.08 18.93
C ARG A 460 -16.28 -13.18 18.78
N TYR A 461 -17.28 -12.94 17.93
CA TYR A 461 -18.51 -13.75 17.75
C TYR A 461 -19.56 -13.68 18.85
N GLU A 462 -19.45 -12.76 19.81
CA GLU A 462 -20.53 -12.54 20.77
C GLU A 462 -21.75 -11.89 20.10
N LEU A 463 -22.94 -12.29 20.55
CA LEU A 463 -24.21 -11.79 19.99
C LEU A 463 -24.49 -10.32 20.31
N THR A 464 -23.84 -9.75 21.32
CA THR A 464 -24.16 -8.43 21.88
C THR A 464 -23.06 -7.38 21.69
N LYS A 465 -21.93 -7.74 21.07
CA LYS A 465 -20.74 -6.87 20.97
C LYS A 465 -20.38 -6.58 19.53
N GLY A 466 -20.04 -5.34 19.22
CA GLY A 466 -19.55 -4.91 17.91
C GLY A 466 -20.46 -5.24 16.72
N ASN A 467 -21.77 -5.39 16.91
CA ASN A 467 -22.69 -5.48 15.77
C ASN A 467 -22.93 -4.11 15.17
N TRP A 468 -23.34 -4.09 13.90
CA TRP A 468 -23.71 -2.88 13.19
C TRP A 468 -25.23 -2.70 13.17
N ILE A 469 -25.67 -1.45 13.02
CA ILE A 469 -27.07 -1.07 12.93
C ILE A 469 -27.29 -0.18 11.71
N THR A 470 -28.49 -0.24 11.15
CA THR A 470 -28.92 0.60 10.02
C THR A 470 -29.70 1.83 10.47
N GLY A 471 -30.26 1.80 11.69
CA GLY A 471 -31.28 2.74 12.14
C GLY A 471 -32.70 2.34 11.70
N ILE A 472 -32.87 1.20 11.05
CA ILE A 472 -34.17 0.64 10.64
C ILE A 472 -34.50 -0.52 11.58
N ALA A 473 -35.45 -0.29 12.50
CA ALA A 473 -35.73 -1.16 13.64
C ALA A 473 -35.86 -2.66 13.29
N PHE A 474 -36.69 -3.02 12.30
CA PHE A 474 -36.92 -4.42 11.96
C PHE A 474 -35.69 -5.13 11.35
N LEU A 475 -34.79 -4.39 10.68
CA LEU A 475 -33.54 -4.96 10.17
C LEU A 475 -32.52 -5.15 11.29
N ASP A 476 -32.53 -4.24 12.25
CA ASP A 476 -31.60 -4.24 13.37
C ASP A 476 -31.99 -5.29 14.41
N GLU A 477 -33.28 -5.49 14.70
CA GLU A 477 -33.80 -6.54 15.60
C GLU A 477 -33.45 -7.96 15.15
N MET A 478 -33.29 -8.20 13.84
CA MET A 478 -32.85 -9.50 13.32
C MET A 478 -31.38 -9.83 13.66
N ARG A 479 -30.59 -8.85 14.11
CA ARG A 479 -29.13 -8.97 14.26
C ARG A 479 -28.62 -8.54 15.63
N ARG A 480 -29.29 -7.58 16.27
CA ARG A 480 -29.04 -7.23 17.66
C ARG A 480 -29.34 -8.48 18.46
N GLY A 481 -28.33 -9.02 19.14
CA GLY A 481 -28.50 -10.13 20.05
C GLY A 481 -29.60 -9.89 21.10
N PRO A 482 -29.87 -10.89 21.94
CA PRO A 482 -30.99 -10.87 22.90
C PRO A 482 -30.99 -9.66 23.84
#